data_AF-A0A519V478-F1
#
_entry.id   AF-A0A519V478-F1
#
_cell.length_a   1.000
_cell.length_b   1.000
_cell.length_c   1.000
_cell.angle_alpha   90.00
_cell.angle_beta   90.00
_cell.angle_gamma   90.00
#
_symmetry.space_group_name_H-M   'P 1'
#
loop_
_entity.id
_entity.type
_entity.pdbx_description
1 polymer ?
#
loop_
_entity_poly.entity_id
_entity_poly.type
_entity_poly.pdbx_seq_one_letter_code
_entity_poly.pdbx_strand_id
1 'polypeptide(L)'
;MTISVWRYSHLVLAISSFLLIALASITGIILAFEPVSLKTLPYKVDNFNQITLAETLPVLKKNFEEITDLTVDHNQFVVVKGINTKGDDVTVYVDPSTGKTLGVPEKQSEFFQWVTSFHRSLFLNELGRFFVGLTAFLLLLITVSGIALIIQRQRGIKRFFTKIIRENFFQYYHVTLGRILLIPILIITISGTYLSLVRFKIIPEHKVSSKVDLDSIKSDPKKKLTDFAVFKNTSLAEVNQIEFPFSEDVEDYYTIKLKDRELTVNQITGDILTEALYPTTVLLTELSLDLHTGRTN
;
A
#
# COMPACT_ATOMS: atom_id res chain seq x y z
N MET A 1 22.16 -17.31 40.78
CA MET A 1 22.06 -17.04 39.33
C MET A 1 21.38 -15.69 39.15
N THR A 2 22.10 -14.63 38.78
CA THR A 2 21.47 -13.36 38.40
C THR A 2 20.85 -13.54 37.02
N ILE A 3 19.53 -13.64 36.97
CA ILE A 3 18.80 -13.73 35.70
C ILE A 3 19.06 -12.41 34.95
N SER A 4 19.60 -12.50 33.73
CA SER A 4 19.77 -11.33 32.86
C SER A 4 18.41 -10.67 32.65
N VAL A 5 18.29 -9.38 32.95
CA VAL A 5 17.03 -8.61 32.78
C VAL A 5 16.45 -8.83 31.38
N TRP A 6 17.30 -8.84 30.35
CA TRP A 6 16.92 -9.15 28.97
C TRP A 6 16.24 -10.50 28.78
N ARG A 7 16.72 -11.54 29.47
CA ARG A 7 16.17 -12.89 29.35
C ARG A 7 14.81 -13.00 30.02
N TYR A 8 14.67 -12.37 31.19
CA TYR A 8 13.39 -12.33 31.89
C TYR A 8 12.34 -11.53 31.11
N SER A 9 12.69 -10.32 30.66
CA SER A 9 11.81 -9.48 29.85
C SER A 9 11.38 -10.17 28.56
N HIS A 10 12.33 -10.75 27.81
CA HIS A 10 12.01 -11.48 26.57
C HIS A 10 11.03 -12.63 26.82
N LEU A 11 11.26 -13.42 27.89
CA LEU A 11 10.39 -14.54 28.25
C LEU A 11 9.00 -14.09 28.66
N VAL A 12 8.90 -13.09 29.55
CA VAL A 12 7.62 -12.57 30.04
C VAL A 12 6.79 -12.00 28.89
N LEU A 13 7.40 -11.17 28.04
CA LEU A 13 6.73 -10.59 26.87
C LEU A 13 6.24 -11.69 25.93
N ALA A 14 7.08 -12.70 25.64
CA ALA A 14 6.71 -13.80 24.77
C ALA A 14 5.54 -14.62 25.34
N ILE A 15 5.59 -15.00 26.62
CA ILE A 15 4.51 -15.79 27.26
C ILE A 15 3.22 -14.98 27.36
N SER A 16 3.27 -13.68 27.66
CA SER A 16 2.05 -12.87 27.80
C SER A 16 1.36 -12.61 26.46
N SER A 17 2.09 -12.68 25.33
CA SER A 17 1.57 -12.31 24.01
C SER A 17 1.51 -13.45 23.00
N PHE A 18 1.97 -14.67 23.34
CA PHE A 18 2.13 -15.77 22.37
C PHE A 18 0.83 -16.08 21.60
N LEU A 19 -0.32 -16.07 22.27
CA LEU A 19 -1.59 -16.44 21.66
C LEU A 19 -1.98 -15.42 20.58
N LEU A 20 -1.90 -14.13 20.89
CA LEU A 20 -2.22 -13.08 19.93
C LEU A 20 -1.21 -13.04 18.78
N ILE A 21 0.08 -13.23 19.07
CA ILE A 21 1.12 -13.34 18.03
C ILE A 21 0.84 -14.52 17.11
N ALA A 22 0.47 -15.68 17.65
CA ALA A 22 0.17 -16.87 16.86
C ALA A 22 -1.06 -16.64 15.95
N LEU A 23 -2.14 -16.07 16.49
CA LEU A 23 -3.33 -15.73 15.72
C LEU A 23 -3.04 -14.72 14.60
N ALA A 24 -2.31 -13.64 14.91
CA ALA A 24 -1.91 -12.63 13.94
C ALA A 24 -0.99 -13.22 12.86
N SER A 25 -0.07 -14.11 13.23
CA SER A 25 0.86 -14.76 12.30
C SER A 25 0.13 -15.72 11.36
N ILE A 26 -0.76 -16.57 11.88
CA ILE A 26 -1.54 -17.53 11.05
C ILE A 26 -2.41 -16.77 10.05
N THR A 27 -3.14 -15.74 10.52
CA THR A 27 -3.99 -14.94 9.64
C THR A 27 -3.17 -14.11 8.66
N GLY A 28 -2.02 -13.57 9.06
CA GLY A 28 -1.09 -12.87 8.16
C GLY A 28 -0.55 -13.78 7.06
N ILE A 29 -0.20 -15.03 7.37
CA ILE A 29 0.22 -16.03 6.37
C ILE A 29 -0.89 -16.26 5.35
N ILE A 30 -2.14 -16.41 5.81
CA ILE A 30 -3.29 -16.59 4.90
C ILE A 30 -3.45 -15.37 3.99
N LEU A 31 -3.45 -14.15 4.55
CA LEU A 31 -3.63 -12.92 3.78
C LEU A 31 -2.50 -12.67 2.78
N ALA A 32 -1.29 -13.15 3.04
CA ALA A 32 -0.16 -13.00 2.11
C ALA A 32 -0.37 -13.74 0.78
N PHE A 33 -1.27 -14.73 0.70
CA PHE A 33 -1.57 -15.43 -0.56
C PHE A 33 -2.41 -14.61 -1.55
N GLU A 34 -3.21 -13.67 -1.06
CA GLU A 34 -4.08 -12.86 -1.91
C GLU A 34 -3.30 -11.99 -2.92
N PRO A 35 -2.35 -11.12 -2.51
CA PRO A 35 -1.58 -10.32 -3.46
C PRO A 35 -0.76 -11.19 -4.41
N VAL A 36 -0.24 -12.33 -3.93
CA VAL A 36 0.48 -13.29 -4.77
C VAL A 36 -0.42 -13.85 -5.88
N SER A 37 -1.68 -14.18 -5.56
CA SER A 37 -2.65 -14.65 -6.55
C SER A 37 -2.95 -13.58 -7.59
N LEU A 38 -3.26 -12.35 -7.16
CA LEU A 38 -3.59 -11.24 -8.06
C LEU A 38 -2.46 -10.91 -9.04
N LYS A 39 -1.21 -11.00 -8.57
CA LYS A 39 -0.03 -10.73 -9.41
C LYS A 39 0.14 -11.72 -10.57
N THR A 40 -0.42 -12.92 -10.48
CA THR A 40 -0.33 -13.92 -11.56
C THR A 40 -1.27 -13.65 -12.73
N LEU A 41 -2.17 -12.67 -12.61
CA LEU A 41 -3.14 -12.33 -13.65
C LEU A 41 -2.44 -11.67 -14.87
N PRO A 42 -2.88 -11.99 -16.10
CA PRO A 42 -2.22 -11.54 -17.33
C PRO A 42 -2.70 -10.15 -17.80
N TYR A 43 -2.91 -9.20 -16.87
CA TYR A 43 -3.44 -7.87 -17.19
C TYR A 43 -2.40 -6.77 -17.28
N LYS A 44 -1.13 -7.10 -17.00
CA LYS A 44 -0.01 -6.18 -17.17
C LYS A 44 0.33 -6.07 -18.65
N VAL A 45 0.46 -4.83 -19.12
CA VAL A 45 0.83 -4.53 -20.51
C VAL A 45 2.33 -4.31 -20.64
N ASP A 46 2.89 -4.69 -21.80
CA ASP A 46 4.30 -4.49 -22.12
C ASP A 46 4.63 -2.99 -22.19
N ASN A 47 5.88 -2.65 -21.85
CA ASN A 47 6.38 -1.27 -21.85
C ASN A 47 5.57 -0.28 -20.99
N PHE A 48 4.81 -0.77 -19.99
CA PHE A 48 3.97 0.05 -19.11
C PHE A 48 4.64 1.34 -18.60
N ASN A 49 5.92 1.26 -18.21
CA ASN A 49 6.67 2.40 -17.67
C ASN A 49 6.91 3.54 -18.67
N GLN A 50 6.80 3.27 -19.98
CA GLN A 50 6.99 4.26 -21.04
C GLN A 50 5.68 4.90 -21.48
N ILE A 51 4.53 4.32 -21.11
CA ILE A 51 3.21 4.81 -21.53
C ILE A 51 2.89 6.08 -20.73
N THR A 52 2.47 7.13 -21.44
CA THR A 52 2.12 8.41 -20.83
C THR A 52 0.61 8.64 -20.81
N LEU A 53 0.16 9.56 -19.97
CA LEU A 53 -1.27 9.95 -19.94
C LEU A 53 -1.74 10.53 -21.27
N ALA A 54 -0.85 11.18 -22.02
CA ALA A 54 -1.17 11.73 -23.34
C ALA A 54 -1.49 10.65 -24.37
N GLU A 55 -0.97 9.43 -24.20
CA GLU A 55 -1.28 8.28 -25.04
C GLU A 55 -2.56 7.57 -24.58
N THR A 56 -2.71 7.40 -23.27
CA THR A 56 -3.80 6.60 -22.68
C THR A 56 -5.14 7.30 -22.68
N LEU A 57 -5.21 8.55 -22.18
CA LEU A 57 -6.50 9.22 -21.97
C LEU A 57 -7.32 9.42 -23.26
N PRO A 58 -6.74 9.79 -24.42
CA PRO A 58 -7.50 9.91 -25.66
C PRO A 58 -8.06 8.58 -26.15
N VAL A 59 -7.30 7.49 -25.99
CA VAL A 59 -7.72 6.14 -26.40
C VAL A 59 -8.86 5.65 -25.50
N LEU A 60 -8.78 5.89 -24.19
CA LEU A 60 -9.85 5.53 -23.27
C LEU A 60 -11.13 6.34 -23.52
N LYS A 61 -11.04 7.66 -23.71
CA LYS A 61 -12.21 8.49 -24.05
C LYS A 61 -12.90 8.11 -25.37
N LYS A 62 -12.24 7.33 -26.23
CA LYS A 62 -12.85 6.80 -27.47
C LYS A 62 -13.59 5.47 -27.24
N ASN A 63 -13.16 4.70 -26.23
CA ASN A 63 -13.68 3.35 -25.96
C ASN A 63 -14.74 3.32 -24.84
N PHE A 64 -14.92 4.43 -24.12
CA PHE A 64 -15.91 4.60 -23.05
C PHE A 64 -16.72 5.87 -23.32
N GLU A 65 -18.02 5.84 -23.02
CA GLU A 65 -18.90 7.01 -23.12
C GLU A 65 -18.57 8.01 -22.02
N GLU A 66 -18.41 7.51 -20.80
CA GLU A 66 -18.04 8.30 -19.63
C GLU A 66 -17.00 7.53 -18.83
N ILE A 67 -16.01 8.23 -18.30
CA ILE A 67 -15.04 7.67 -17.37
C ILE A 67 -15.11 8.51 -16.12
N THR A 68 -15.31 7.88 -14.98
CA THR A 68 -15.34 8.54 -13.67
C THR A 68 -13.97 8.44 -13.00
N ASP A 69 -13.38 7.25 -13.03
CA ASP A 69 -12.11 6.95 -12.39
C ASP A 69 -11.22 6.07 -13.28
N LEU A 70 -9.92 6.35 -13.27
CA LEU A 70 -8.86 5.45 -13.69
C LEU A 70 -7.93 5.19 -12.52
N THR A 71 -7.69 3.93 -12.18
CA THR A 71 -6.76 3.53 -11.11
C THR A 71 -5.66 2.65 -11.68
N VAL A 72 -4.43 2.86 -11.24
CA VAL A 72 -3.31 1.97 -11.51
C VAL A 72 -3.00 1.23 -10.22
N ASP A 73 -3.16 -0.10 -10.24
CA ASP A 73 -2.88 -0.91 -9.05
C ASP A 73 -1.37 -1.19 -8.88
N HIS A 74 -1.00 -1.83 -7.78
CA HIS A 74 0.39 -2.19 -7.49
C HIS A 74 0.97 -3.23 -8.47
N ASN A 75 0.12 -3.97 -9.20
CA ASN A 75 0.52 -4.91 -10.24
C ASN A 75 0.71 -4.23 -11.61
N GLN A 76 0.51 -2.91 -11.69
CA GLN A 76 0.52 -2.12 -12.93
C GLN A 76 -0.64 -2.50 -13.86
N PHE A 77 -1.76 -2.93 -13.29
CA PHE A 77 -3.01 -3.10 -14.01
C PHE A 77 -3.77 -1.78 -14.02
N VAL A 78 -4.31 -1.40 -15.18
CA VAL A 78 -5.13 -0.19 -15.32
C VAL A 78 -6.59 -0.59 -15.20
N VAL A 79 -7.26 -0.06 -14.18
CA VAL A 79 -8.69 -0.23 -13.95
C VAL A 79 -9.42 1.04 -14.35
N VAL A 80 -10.43 0.92 -15.20
CA VAL A 80 -11.32 2.02 -15.57
C VAL A 80 -12.71 1.75 -15.00
N LYS A 81 -13.29 2.77 -14.38
CA LYS A 81 -14.67 2.79 -13.94
C LYS A 81 -15.44 3.87 -14.70
N GLY A 82 -16.62 3.52 -15.19
CA GLY A 82 -17.44 4.45 -15.97
C GLY A 82 -18.52 3.74 -16.78
N ILE A 83 -18.99 4.42 -17.82
CA ILE A 83 -20.05 3.94 -18.71
C ILE A 83 -19.42 3.49 -20.03
N ASN A 84 -19.68 2.24 -20.42
CA ASN A 84 -19.21 1.70 -21.70
C ASN A 84 -20.05 2.24 -22.88
N THR A 85 -19.66 1.94 -24.12
CA THR A 85 -20.42 2.34 -25.33
C THR A 85 -21.79 1.63 -25.51
N LYS A 86 -22.23 0.86 -24.52
CA LYS A 86 -23.54 0.21 -24.47
C LYS A 86 -24.44 0.84 -23.41
N GLY A 87 -23.95 1.83 -22.66
CA GLY A 87 -24.65 2.46 -21.56
C GLY A 87 -24.61 1.69 -20.23
N ASP A 88 -23.76 0.66 -20.11
CA ASP A 88 -23.62 -0.11 -18.85
C ASP A 88 -22.55 0.51 -17.94
N ASP A 89 -22.84 0.57 -16.63
CA ASP A 89 -21.83 0.85 -15.59
C ASP A 89 -20.86 -0.34 -15.51
N VAL A 90 -19.58 -0.07 -15.77
CA VAL A 90 -18.52 -1.07 -15.82
C VAL A 90 -17.33 -0.67 -14.97
N THR A 91 -16.71 -1.66 -14.35
CA THR A 91 -15.36 -1.58 -13.78
C THR A 91 -14.53 -2.66 -14.45
N VAL A 92 -13.53 -2.28 -15.23
CA VAL A 92 -12.80 -3.21 -16.11
C VAL A 92 -11.30 -2.95 -16.09
N TYR A 93 -10.52 -4.03 -16.21
CA TYR A 93 -9.11 -3.93 -16.57
C TYR A 93 -9.01 -3.58 -18.06
N VAL A 94 -8.15 -2.61 -18.38
CA VAL A 94 -7.97 -2.13 -19.75
C VAL A 94 -6.50 -2.12 -20.12
N ASP A 95 -6.23 -2.32 -21.41
CA ASP A 95 -4.94 -2.01 -21.99
C ASP A 95 -4.84 -0.49 -22.19
N PRO A 96 -3.91 0.21 -21.53
CA PRO A 96 -3.80 1.66 -21.62
C PRO A 96 -3.34 2.19 -22.98
N SER A 97 -2.77 1.36 -23.86
CA SER A 97 -2.34 1.77 -25.20
C SER A 97 -3.43 1.57 -26.24
N THR A 98 -4.26 0.53 -26.09
CA THR A 98 -5.31 0.20 -27.08
C THR A 98 -6.73 0.53 -26.61
N GLY A 99 -6.94 0.70 -25.31
CA GLY A 99 -8.24 0.88 -24.65
C GLY A 99 -9.10 -0.38 -24.64
N LYS A 100 -8.53 -1.53 -25.00
CA LYS A 100 -9.23 -2.81 -25.03
C LYS A 100 -9.46 -3.33 -23.62
N THR A 101 -10.67 -3.79 -23.33
CA THR A 101 -10.96 -4.51 -22.09
C THR A 101 -10.19 -5.83 -22.03
N LEU A 102 -9.41 -6.01 -20.96
CA LEU A 102 -8.63 -7.21 -20.68
C LEU A 102 -9.38 -8.18 -19.76
N GLY A 103 -10.23 -7.66 -18.88
CA GLY A 103 -10.99 -8.45 -17.92
C GLY A 103 -11.81 -7.58 -16.97
N VAL A 104 -12.47 -8.22 -16.01
CA VAL A 104 -13.24 -7.55 -14.95
C VAL A 104 -12.54 -7.83 -13.62
N PRO A 105 -12.26 -6.80 -12.79
CA PRO A 105 -11.76 -7.02 -11.44
C PRO A 105 -12.74 -7.86 -10.62
N GLU A 106 -12.28 -9.00 -10.14
CA GLU A 106 -13.06 -9.83 -9.22
C GLU A 106 -13.13 -9.16 -7.84
N LYS A 107 -14.28 -9.28 -7.19
CA LYS A 107 -14.42 -8.86 -5.79
C LYS A 107 -13.55 -9.76 -4.93
N GLN A 108 -12.91 -9.17 -3.91
CA GLN A 108 -12.20 -9.94 -2.89
C GLN A 108 -13.12 -11.03 -2.32
N SER A 109 -12.63 -12.27 -2.27
CA SER A 109 -13.37 -13.41 -1.73
C SER A 109 -13.82 -13.14 -0.29
N GLU A 110 -15.03 -13.57 0.04
CA GLU A 110 -15.60 -13.46 1.40
C GLU A 110 -14.68 -14.05 2.47
N PHE A 111 -13.93 -15.10 2.13
CA PHE A 111 -12.93 -15.69 3.04
C PHE A 111 -11.81 -14.70 3.37
N PHE A 112 -11.21 -14.04 2.37
CA PHE A 112 -10.16 -13.04 2.60
C PHE A 112 -10.69 -11.81 3.35
N GLN A 113 -11.93 -11.38 3.08
CA GLN A 113 -12.58 -10.30 3.85
C GLN A 113 -12.76 -10.68 5.32
N TRP A 114 -13.21 -11.92 5.59
CA TRP A 114 -13.38 -12.44 6.94
C TRP A 114 -12.04 -12.52 7.68
N VAL A 115 -11.01 -13.10 7.06
CA VAL A 115 -9.66 -13.18 7.65
C VAL A 115 -9.07 -11.80 7.88
N THR A 116 -9.27 -10.85 6.96
CA THR A 116 -8.82 -9.45 7.11
C THR A 116 -9.46 -8.78 8.31
N SER A 117 -10.76 -8.99 8.49
CA SER A 117 -11.52 -8.45 9.62
C SER A 117 -11.04 -9.03 10.95
N PHE A 118 -10.77 -10.33 11.00
CA PHE A 118 -10.18 -10.98 12.18
C PHE A 118 -8.74 -10.48 12.45
N HIS A 119 -7.89 -10.46 11.43
CA HIS A 119 -6.48 -10.04 11.57
C HIS A 119 -6.35 -8.61 12.08
N ARG A 120 -7.20 -7.70 11.59
CA ARG A 120 -7.14 -6.27 11.94
C ARG A 120 -7.84 -5.93 13.25
N SER A 121 -8.83 -6.72 13.68
CA SER A 121 -9.71 -6.32 14.78
C SER A 121 -10.21 -7.45 15.67
N LEU A 122 -9.83 -8.70 15.44
CA LEU A 122 -10.31 -9.88 16.19
C LEU A 122 -11.86 -9.98 16.26
N PHE A 123 -12.59 -9.30 15.35
CA PHE A 123 -14.04 -9.06 15.42
C PHE A 123 -14.52 -8.26 16.64
N LEU A 124 -13.62 -7.56 17.34
CA LEU A 124 -13.89 -6.74 18.51
C LEU A 124 -13.82 -5.23 18.21
N ASN A 125 -13.90 -4.84 16.93
CA ASN A 125 -13.84 -3.45 16.47
C ASN A 125 -12.62 -2.71 17.03
N GLU A 126 -12.81 -1.54 17.66
CA GLU A 126 -11.72 -0.70 18.17
C GLU A 126 -10.90 -1.38 19.29
N LEU A 127 -11.55 -2.15 20.17
CA LEU A 127 -10.82 -2.89 21.21
C LEU A 127 -9.87 -3.92 20.60
N GLY A 128 -10.33 -4.64 19.60
CA GLY A 128 -9.47 -5.61 18.94
C GLY A 128 -8.39 -4.97 18.08
N ARG A 129 -8.66 -3.83 17.42
CA ARG A 129 -7.62 -3.03 16.76
C ARG A 129 -6.53 -2.61 17.74
N PHE A 130 -6.92 -2.27 18.98
CA PHE A 130 -5.98 -1.93 20.04
C PHE A 130 -5.12 -3.14 20.43
N PHE A 131 -5.74 -4.31 20.67
CA PHE A 131 -5.00 -5.52 21.01
C PHE A 131 -4.08 -6.01 19.88
N VAL A 132 -4.50 -5.93 18.63
CA VAL A 132 -3.65 -6.26 17.46
C VAL A 132 -2.47 -5.29 17.37
N GLY A 133 -2.71 -3.99 17.53
CA GLY A 133 -1.67 -2.97 17.57
C GLY A 133 -0.67 -3.19 18.71
N LEU A 134 -1.18 -3.45 19.92
CA LEU A 134 -0.37 -3.81 21.08
C LEU A 134 0.43 -5.09 20.82
N THR A 135 -0.15 -6.08 20.14
CA THR A 135 0.55 -7.32 19.78
C THR A 135 1.72 -7.05 18.84
N ALA A 136 1.54 -6.20 17.83
CA ALA A 136 2.63 -5.80 16.92
C ALA A 136 3.76 -5.08 17.69
N PHE A 137 3.40 -4.18 18.62
CA PHE A 137 4.35 -3.48 19.46
C PHE A 137 5.09 -4.41 20.45
N LEU A 138 4.38 -5.35 21.09
CA LEU A 138 5.00 -6.34 21.98
C LEU A 138 5.96 -7.25 21.20
N LEU A 139 5.58 -7.66 19.98
CA LEU A 139 6.47 -8.44 19.12
C LEU A 139 7.72 -7.62 18.74
N LEU A 140 7.61 -6.32 18.47
CA LEU A 140 8.77 -5.44 18.27
C LEU A 140 9.71 -5.45 19.49
N LEU A 141 9.18 -5.35 20.71
CA LEU A 141 9.99 -5.42 21.95
C LEU A 141 10.63 -6.81 22.15
N ILE A 142 9.92 -7.89 21.81
CA ILE A 142 10.46 -9.26 21.81
C ILE A 142 11.62 -9.37 20.81
N THR A 143 11.48 -8.79 19.62
CA THR A 143 12.52 -8.78 18.60
C THR A 143 13.75 -8.02 19.06
N VAL A 144 13.60 -6.81 19.60
CA VAL A 144 14.72 -6.00 20.13
C VAL A 144 15.43 -6.71 21.29
N SER A 145 14.67 -7.26 22.23
CA SER A 145 15.26 -8.05 23.34
C SER A 145 15.94 -9.34 22.85
N GLY A 146 15.42 -9.97 21.79
CA GLY A 146 16.04 -11.12 21.13
C GLY A 146 17.40 -10.77 20.51
N ILE A 147 17.53 -9.60 19.86
CA ILE A 147 18.81 -9.10 19.33
C ILE A 147 19.82 -8.94 20.48
N ALA A 148 19.41 -8.29 21.58
CA ALA A 148 20.27 -8.10 22.75
C ALA A 148 20.77 -9.44 23.32
N LEU A 149 19.89 -10.44 23.40
CA LEU A 149 20.25 -11.79 23.87
C LEU A 149 21.20 -12.53 22.93
N ILE A 150 21.04 -12.38 21.61
CA ILE A 150 21.98 -12.96 20.64
C ILE A 150 23.36 -12.31 20.79
N ILE A 151 23.42 -10.98 20.90
CA ILE A 151 24.68 -10.24 21.10
C ILE A 151 25.36 -10.68 22.41
N GLN A 152 24.59 -10.80 23.50
CA GLN A 152 25.09 -11.28 24.79
C GLN A 152 25.64 -12.71 24.68
N ARG A 153 24.92 -13.60 24.00
CA ARG A 153 25.33 -15.00 23.80
C ARG A 153 26.62 -15.12 22.99
N GLN A 154 26.77 -14.31 21.93
CA GLN A 154 27.92 -14.34 21.04
C GLN A 154 29.11 -13.49 21.54
N ARG A 155 28.94 -12.80 22.69
CA ARG A 155 29.93 -11.90 23.30
C ARG A 155 30.39 -10.79 22.36
N GLY A 156 29.44 -10.21 21.61
CA GLY A 156 29.69 -9.02 20.79
C GLY A 156 28.98 -9.01 19.43
N ILE A 157 28.75 -7.80 18.92
CA ILE A 157 28.02 -7.53 17.67
C ILE A 157 28.76 -8.11 16.45
N LYS A 158 30.10 -8.04 16.43
CA LYS A 158 30.93 -8.61 15.35
C LYS A 158 30.79 -10.13 15.21
N ARG A 159 30.27 -10.81 16.24
CA ARG A 159 30.06 -12.26 16.28
C ARG A 159 28.58 -12.65 16.11
N PHE A 160 27.71 -11.73 15.72
CA PHE A 160 26.27 -11.99 15.58
C PHE A 160 25.96 -13.21 14.67
N PHE A 161 26.76 -13.38 13.61
CA PHE A 161 26.62 -14.46 12.64
C PHE A 161 27.55 -15.66 12.86
N THR A 162 28.27 -15.73 13.99
CA THR A 162 29.10 -16.92 14.26
C THR A 162 28.25 -18.16 14.52
N LYS A 163 28.89 -19.32 14.40
CA LYS A 163 28.26 -20.63 14.60
C LYS A 163 27.61 -20.70 15.98
N ILE A 164 26.35 -21.14 16.02
CA ILE A 164 25.64 -21.40 17.28
C ILE A 164 25.96 -22.84 17.69
N ILE A 165 26.38 -23.03 18.94
CA ILE A 165 26.61 -24.36 19.50
C ILE A 165 25.24 -24.99 19.81
N ARG A 166 25.03 -26.21 19.31
CA ARG A 166 23.78 -26.95 19.49
C ARG A 166 23.81 -27.68 20.83
N GLU A 167 23.32 -27.01 21.86
CA GLU A 167 23.21 -27.56 23.22
C GLU A 167 21.83 -28.18 23.48
N ASN A 168 20.77 -27.52 23.00
CA ASN A 168 19.38 -27.96 23.13
C ASN A 168 18.65 -27.75 21.81
N PHE A 169 17.83 -28.73 21.39
CA PHE A 169 17.10 -28.69 20.12
C PHE A 169 16.24 -27.42 19.98
N PHE A 170 15.30 -27.19 20.90
CA PHE A 170 14.37 -26.07 20.84
C PHE A 170 15.08 -24.73 20.91
N GLN A 171 16.05 -24.59 21.82
CA GLN A 171 16.83 -23.35 21.94
C GLN A 171 17.69 -23.09 20.70
N TYR A 172 18.26 -24.13 20.09
CA TYR A 172 19.06 -24.01 18.88
C TYR A 172 18.23 -23.49 17.71
N TYR A 173 17.06 -24.09 17.46
CA TYR A 173 16.18 -23.67 16.37
C TYR A 173 15.54 -22.31 16.63
N HIS A 174 15.12 -22.01 17.86
CA HIS A 174 14.60 -20.69 18.23
C HIS A 174 15.61 -19.57 17.91
N VAL A 175 16.88 -19.74 18.30
CA VAL A 175 17.92 -18.73 18.03
C VAL A 175 18.32 -18.71 16.55
N THR A 176 18.38 -19.87 15.89
CA THR A 176 18.77 -19.94 14.47
C THR A 176 17.71 -19.32 13.57
N LEU A 177 16.44 -19.71 13.73
CA LEU A 177 15.32 -19.16 12.96
C LEU A 177 15.06 -17.70 13.31
N GLY A 178 15.12 -17.35 14.60
CA GLY A 178 14.97 -15.96 15.04
C GLY A 178 16.02 -15.04 14.41
N ARG A 179 17.25 -15.53 14.20
CA ARG A 179 18.30 -14.79 13.49
C ARG A 179 18.05 -14.70 11.98
N ILE A 180 17.62 -15.78 11.33
CA ILE A 180 17.31 -15.79 9.89
C ILE A 180 16.13 -14.87 9.57
N LEU A 181 15.08 -14.92 10.39
CA LEU A 181 13.84 -14.17 10.21
C LEU A 181 13.87 -12.79 10.87
N LEU A 182 15.01 -12.38 11.44
CA LEU A 182 15.10 -11.14 12.21
C LEU A 182 14.68 -9.92 11.38
N ILE A 183 15.19 -9.82 10.16
CA ILE A 183 14.93 -8.68 9.27
C ILE A 183 13.44 -8.65 8.86
N PRO A 184 12.85 -9.75 8.31
CA PRO A 184 11.41 -9.80 8.05
C PRO A 184 10.54 -9.45 9.26
N ILE A 185 10.87 -9.99 10.44
CA ILE A 185 10.10 -9.71 11.67
C ILE A 185 10.21 -8.23 12.06
N LEU A 186 11.40 -7.63 11.97
CA LEU A 186 11.57 -6.20 12.22
C LEU A 186 10.72 -5.36 11.26
N ILE A 187 10.75 -5.67 9.96
CA ILE A 187 9.95 -4.95 8.96
C ILE A 187 8.47 -5.03 9.31
N ILE A 188 7.93 -6.23 9.53
CA ILE A 188 6.50 -6.45 9.82
C ILE A 188 6.06 -5.80 11.14
N THR A 189 6.91 -5.86 12.16
CA THR A 189 6.59 -5.31 13.49
C THR A 189 6.67 -3.79 13.52
N ILE A 190 7.67 -3.20 12.87
CA ILE A 190 7.78 -1.75 12.74
C ILE A 190 6.61 -1.22 11.92
N SER A 191 6.32 -1.84 10.77
CA SER A 191 5.22 -1.41 9.91
C SER A 191 3.84 -1.60 10.55
N GLY A 192 3.59 -2.76 11.18
CA GLY A 192 2.35 -3.02 11.91
C GLY A 192 2.14 -2.08 13.09
N THR A 193 3.21 -1.78 13.85
CA THR A 193 3.15 -0.80 14.94
C THR A 193 2.86 0.60 14.41
N TYR A 194 3.55 1.02 13.34
CA TYR A 194 3.34 2.33 12.72
C TYR A 194 1.89 2.51 12.23
N LEU A 195 1.34 1.52 11.53
CA LEU A 195 -0.07 1.54 11.08
C LEU A 195 -1.05 1.63 12.25
N SER A 196 -0.74 0.99 13.38
CA SER A 196 -1.55 1.12 14.59
C SER A 196 -1.50 2.55 15.17
N LEU A 197 -0.32 3.18 15.20
CA LEU A 197 -0.16 4.56 15.67
C LEU A 197 -0.95 5.56 14.80
N VAL A 198 -0.95 5.36 13.47
CA VAL A 198 -1.77 6.14 12.54
C VAL A 198 -3.26 5.90 12.82
N ARG A 199 -3.69 4.64 12.95
CA ARG A 199 -5.10 4.30 13.23
C ARG A 199 -5.64 4.95 14.50
N PHE A 200 -4.82 5.04 15.55
CA PHE A 200 -5.18 5.69 16.82
C PHE A 200 -4.93 7.20 16.84
N LYS A 201 -4.60 7.80 15.69
CA LYS A 201 -4.33 9.24 15.54
C LYS A 201 -3.23 9.77 16.44
N ILE A 202 -2.32 8.89 16.89
CA ILE A 202 -1.09 9.28 17.57
C ILE A 202 -0.16 9.95 16.55
N ILE A 203 -0.14 9.41 15.33
CA ILE A 203 0.41 10.08 14.14
C ILE A 203 -0.77 10.69 13.38
N PRO A 204 -0.78 12.01 13.12
CA PRO A 204 -1.89 12.67 12.45
C PRO A 204 -2.00 12.23 11.00
N GLU A 205 -3.22 11.91 10.57
CA GLU A 205 -3.56 11.73 9.16
C GLU A 205 -3.63 13.10 8.49
N HIS A 206 -2.82 13.31 7.45
CA HIS A 206 -2.89 14.52 6.63
C HIS A 206 -3.75 14.23 5.40
N LYS A 207 -4.86 14.95 5.26
CA LYS A 207 -5.60 15.01 4.01
C LYS A 207 -4.98 16.11 3.17
N VAL A 208 -4.48 15.76 1.99
CA VAL A 208 -4.19 16.76 0.96
C VAL A 208 -5.54 17.26 0.46
N SER A 209 -5.78 18.55 0.63
CA SER A 209 -6.96 19.22 0.08
C SER A 209 -6.43 20.40 -0.71
N SER A 210 -6.51 20.28 -2.02
CA SER A 210 -6.18 21.36 -2.93
C SER A 210 -7.40 22.25 -3.09
N LYS A 211 -7.31 23.50 -2.63
CA LYS A 211 -8.35 24.49 -2.90
C LYS A 211 -8.08 25.10 -4.26
N VAL A 212 -8.87 24.70 -5.25
CA VAL A 212 -8.82 25.30 -6.59
C VAL A 212 -9.53 26.65 -6.55
N ASP A 213 -8.89 27.67 -7.09
CA ASP A 213 -9.50 28.98 -7.30
C ASP A 213 -10.32 28.95 -8.60
N LEU A 214 -11.62 28.68 -8.48
CA LEU A 214 -12.53 28.50 -9.62
C LEU A 214 -12.60 29.75 -10.51
N ASP A 215 -12.51 30.94 -9.92
CA ASP A 215 -12.58 32.22 -10.65
C ASP A 215 -11.37 32.44 -11.56
N SER A 216 -10.25 31.73 -11.30
CA SER A 216 -9.01 31.84 -12.07
C SER A 216 -8.93 30.88 -13.26
N ILE A 217 -9.89 29.97 -13.38
CA ILE A 217 -9.88 28.92 -14.41
C ILE A 217 -10.19 29.52 -15.78
N LYS A 218 -9.38 29.17 -16.79
CA LYS A 218 -9.50 29.67 -18.16
C LYS A 218 -10.12 28.62 -19.08
N SER A 219 -10.91 29.08 -20.05
CA SER A 219 -11.44 28.27 -21.16
C SER A 219 -10.52 28.24 -22.39
N ASP A 220 -9.54 29.14 -22.47
CA ASP A 220 -8.73 29.35 -23.66
C ASP A 220 -7.23 29.46 -23.36
N PRO A 221 -6.36 28.95 -24.27
CA PRO A 221 -6.70 28.27 -25.51
C PRO A 221 -7.13 26.81 -25.28
N LYS A 222 -8.18 26.36 -25.97
CA LYS A 222 -8.58 24.96 -26.00
C LYS A 222 -7.52 24.10 -26.69
N LYS A 223 -6.96 23.14 -25.96
CA LYS A 223 -5.96 22.18 -26.46
C LYS A 223 -6.56 20.78 -26.52
N LYS A 224 -5.97 19.90 -27.33
CA LYS A 224 -6.31 18.47 -27.29
C LYS A 224 -5.62 17.83 -26.09
N LEU A 225 -6.20 16.76 -25.54
CA LEU A 225 -5.60 16.01 -24.41
C LEU A 225 -4.17 15.54 -24.74
N THR A 226 -3.92 15.14 -25.98
CA THR A 226 -2.58 14.75 -26.47
C THR A 226 -1.56 15.87 -26.40
N ASP A 227 -1.99 17.13 -26.32
CA ASP A 227 -1.13 18.32 -26.31
C ASP A 227 -0.87 18.88 -24.92
N PHE A 228 -1.50 18.32 -23.88
CA PHE A 228 -1.31 18.76 -22.50
C PHE A 228 0.11 18.40 -22.05
N ALA A 229 0.90 19.42 -21.69
CA ALA A 229 2.28 19.22 -21.28
C ALA A 229 2.40 18.28 -20.06
N VAL A 230 1.49 18.43 -19.09
CA VAL A 230 1.43 17.55 -17.91
C VAL A 230 1.19 16.09 -18.31
N PHE A 231 0.30 15.81 -19.26
CA PHE A 231 0.01 14.45 -19.69
C PHE A 231 1.13 13.81 -20.51
N LYS A 232 1.91 14.60 -21.25
CA LYS A 232 3.11 14.12 -21.97
C LYS A 232 4.25 13.75 -21.02
N ASN A 233 4.37 14.49 -19.92
CA ASN A 233 5.47 14.33 -18.98
C ASN A 233 5.15 13.36 -17.84
N THR A 234 3.90 12.92 -17.69
CA THR A 234 3.46 12.00 -16.63
C THR A 234 3.36 10.58 -17.17
N SER A 235 4.20 9.69 -16.65
CA SER A 235 4.14 8.25 -16.94
C SER A 235 3.01 7.59 -16.15
N LEU A 236 2.35 6.59 -16.73
CA LEU A 236 1.38 5.77 -16.01
C LEU A 236 1.97 5.05 -14.79
N ALA A 237 3.28 4.79 -14.78
CA ALA A 237 3.95 4.18 -13.64
C ALA A 237 4.03 5.08 -12.40
N GLU A 238 3.78 6.38 -12.55
CA GLU A 238 3.77 7.36 -11.47
C GLU A 238 2.36 7.62 -10.93
N VAL A 239 1.35 7.19 -11.67
CA VAL A 239 -0.07 7.43 -11.37
C VAL A 239 -0.59 6.36 -10.42
N ASN A 240 -1.34 6.78 -9.41
CA ASN A 240 -2.13 5.89 -8.56
C ASN A 240 -3.61 5.95 -8.98
N GLN A 241 -4.15 7.16 -9.16
CA GLN A 241 -5.55 7.37 -9.54
C GLN A 241 -5.71 8.66 -10.36
N ILE A 242 -6.67 8.67 -11.26
CA ILE A 242 -7.15 9.85 -11.98
C ILE A 242 -8.65 9.90 -11.82
N GLU A 243 -9.15 10.97 -11.23
CA GLU A 243 -10.56 11.31 -11.20
C GLU A 243 -10.82 12.25 -12.39
N PHE A 244 -11.82 11.91 -13.19
CA PHE A 244 -12.18 12.67 -14.39
C PHE A 244 -13.13 13.82 -14.03
N PRO A 245 -13.13 14.91 -14.82
CA PRO A 245 -14.11 15.97 -14.65
C PRO A 245 -15.53 15.42 -14.77
N PHE A 246 -16.43 15.88 -13.92
CA PHE A 246 -17.81 15.40 -13.85
C PHE A 246 -18.63 15.81 -15.08
N SER A 247 -18.37 17.00 -15.63
CA SER A 247 -19.04 17.54 -16.81
C SER A 247 -18.06 18.22 -17.76
N GLU A 248 -18.58 18.75 -18.87
CA GLU A 248 -17.81 19.54 -19.84
C GLU A 248 -17.56 21.00 -19.38
N ASP A 249 -18.07 21.38 -18.20
CA ASP A 249 -17.93 22.73 -17.66
C ASP A 249 -16.47 23.05 -17.35
N VAL A 250 -16.04 24.28 -17.68
CA VAL A 250 -14.64 24.69 -17.51
C VAL A 250 -14.16 24.58 -16.05
N GLU A 251 -15.08 24.72 -15.10
CA GLU A 251 -14.82 24.62 -13.66
C GLU A 251 -14.49 23.20 -13.20
N ASP A 252 -14.91 22.18 -13.96
CA ASP A 252 -14.55 20.80 -13.70
C ASP A 252 -13.14 20.50 -14.24
N TYR A 253 -12.38 19.72 -13.47
CA TYR A 253 -10.98 19.44 -13.74
C TYR A 253 -10.63 17.98 -13.48
N TYR A 254 -9.49 17.56 -14.01
CA TYR A 254 -8.89 16.28 -13.65
C TYR A 254 -8.23 16.38 -12.28
N THR A 255 -8.39 15.37 -11.44
CA THR A 255 -7.57 15.18 -10.23
C THR A 255 -6.66 13.99 -10.43
N ILE A 256 -5.35 14.23 -10.53
CA ILE A 256 -4.33 13.22 -10.77
C ILE A 256 -3.58 12.99 -9.46
N LYS A 257 -3.78 11.81 -8.87
CA LYS A 257 -3.06 11.35 -7.69
C LYS A 257 -1.86 10.54 -8.16
N LEU A 258 -0.67 11.13 -8.04
CA LEU A 258 0.60 10.48 -8.32
C LEU A 258 1.11 9.77 -7.06
N LYS A 259 2.31 9.19 -7.11
CA LYS A 259 2.95 8.55 -5.94
C LYS A 259 3.43 9.53 -4.88
N ASP A 260 3.80 10.76 -5.28
CA ASP A 260 4.44 11.74 -4.41
C ASP A 260 3.62 13.04 -4.22
N ARG A 261 2.61 13.28 -5.08
CA ARG A 261 1.82 14.51 -5.08
C ARG A 261 0.44 14.31 -5.71
N GLU A 262 -0.41 15.29 -5.50
CA GLU A 262 -1.69 15.45 -6.18
C GLU A 262 -1.65 16.68 -7.07
N LEU A 263 -2.15 16.53 -8.30
CA LEU A 263 -2.27 17.61 -9.29
C LEU A 263 -3.74 17.78 -9.66
N THR A 264 -4.21 19.02 -9.76
CA THR A 264 -5.47 19.31 -10.46
C THR A 264 -5.15 19.97 -11.79
N VAL A 265 -5.79 19.51 -12.87
CA VAL A 265 -5.48 19.93 -14.24
C VAL A 265 -6.75 20.37 -14.95
N ASN A 266 -6.71 21.58 -15.49
CA ASN A 266 -7.80 22.15 -16.29
C ASN A 266 -8.11 21.25 -17.49
N GLN A 267 -9.37 20.87 -17.64
CA GLN A 267 -9.77 19.91 -18.67
C GLN A 267 -9.72 20.46 -20.12
N ILE A 268 -9.62 21.78 -20.29
CA ILE A 268 -9.66 22.49 -21.57
C ILE A 268 -8.26 22.95 -21.99
N THR A 269 -7.52 23.63 -21.11
CA THR A 269 -6.21 24.22 -21.42
C THR A 269 -5.04 23.28 -21.11
N GLY A 270 -5.25 22.31 -20.22
CA GLY A 270 -4.21 21.42 -19.70
C GLY A 270 -3.24 22.05 -18.72
N ASP A 271 -3.58 23.24 -18.21
CA ASP A 271 -2.78 23.93 -17.20
C ASP A 271 -2.99 23.29 -15.82
N ILE A 272 -1.91 23.24 -15.02
CA ILE A 272 -1.97 22.77 -13.63
C ILE A 272 -2.62 23.89 -12.80
N LEU A 273 -3.78 23.61 -12.22
CA LEU A 273 -4.53 24.55 -11.38
C LEU A 273 -3.95 24.56 -9.96
N THR A 274 -3.67 23.38 -9.42
CA THR A 274 -3.01 23.23 -8.12
C THR A 274 -2.06 22.03 -8.12
N GLU A 275 -1.01 22.15 -7.32
CA GLU A 275 -0.06 21.07 -7.05
C GLU A 275 0.19 21.00 -5.56
N ALA A 276 0.01 19.80 -4.98
CA ALA A 276 0.19 19.57 -3.57
C ALA A 276 1.02 18.30 -3.32
N LEU A 277 2.23 18.50 -2.78
CA LEU A 277 3.10 17.39 -2.40
C LEU A 277 2.52 16.65 -1.19
N TYR A 278 2.63 15.31 -1.21
CA TYR A 278 2.24 14.51 -0.06
C TYR A 278 3.20 14.75 1.12
N PRO A 279 2.67 15.02 2.33
CA PRO A 279 3.48 15.05 3.53
C PRO A 279 4.20 13.72 3.74
N THR A 280 5.37 13.76 4.38
CA THR A 280 6.18 12.57 4.68
C THR A 280 5.40 11.51 5.45
N THR A 281 4.44 11.91 6.28
CA THR A 281 3.56 10.99 7.04
C THR A 281 2.67 10.15 6.12
N VAL A 282 2.18 10.70 5.01
CA VAL A 282 1.39 9.96 4.01
C VAL A 282 2.27 8.94 3.30
N LEU A 283 3.44 9.38 2.83
CA LEU A 283 4.41 8.50 2.15
C LEU A 283 4.89 7.35 3.05
N LEU A 284 5.16 7.64 4.33
CA LEU A 284 5.54 6.62 5.30
C LEU A 284 4.38 5.68 5.64
N THR A 285 3.13 6.16 5.60
CA THR A 285 1.94 5.31 5.82
C THR A 285 1.75 4.34 4.67
N GLU A 286 1.85 4.80 3.43
CA GLU A 286 1.81 3.92 2.25
C GLU A 286 2.96 2.92 2.26
N LEU A 287 4.20 3.37 2.48
CA LEU A 287 5.36 2.48 2.59
C LEU A 287 5.18 1.43 3.70
N SER A 288 4.65 1.85 4.85
CA SER A 288 4.39 0.94 5.96
C SER A 288 3.32 -0.09 5.58
N LEU A 289 2.26 0.33 4.89
CA LEU A 289 1.22 -0.58 4.41
C LEU A 289 1.77 -1.58 3.39
N ASP A 290 2.61 -1.12 2.46
CA ASP A 290 3.27 -1.93 1.45
C ASP A 290 4.20 -2.98 2.09
N LEU A 291 5.05 -2.56 3.02
CA LEU A 291 5.97 -3.45 3.74
C LEU A 291 5.24 -4.46 4.63
N HIS A 292 4.10 -4.06 5.22
CA HIS A 292 3.31 -4.95 6.08
C HIS A 292 2.53 -6.00 5.28
N THR A 293 1.95 -5.60 4.15
CA THR A 293 1.06 -6.47 3.34
C THR A 293 1.79 -7.20 2.21
N GLY A 294 2.95 -6.70 1.78
CA GLY A 294 3.68 -7.22 0.63
C GLY A 294 2.99 -6.97 -0.72
N ARG A 295 1.99 -6.08 -0.80
CA ARG A 295 1.18 -5.85 -2.01
C ARG A 295 1.94 -5.27 -3.21
N THR A 296 3.14 -4.75 -3.01
CA THR A 296 4.00 -4.15 -4.05
C THR A 296 5.03 -5.10 -4.64
N ASN A 297 5.19 -6.30 -4.09
CA ASN A 297 6.32 -7.18 -4.40
C ASN A 297 6.09 -8.11 -5.56
#